data_AF-A0A937IF17-F1
#
_entry.id   AF-A0A937IF17-F1
#
_cell.length_a   1.000
_cell.length_b   1.000
_cell.length_c   1.000
_cell.angle_alpha   90.00
_cell.angle_beta   90.00
_cell.angle_gamma   90.00
#
_symmetry.space_group_name_H-M   'P 1'
#
loop_
_entity.id
_entity.type
_entity.pdbx_description
1 polymer ?
#
loop_
_entity_poly.entity_id
_entity_poly.type
_entity_poly.pdbx_seq_one_letter_code
_entity_poly.pdbx_strand_id
1 'polypeptide(L)'
;ILPIVGAETQFQPVSVEDVAKAAVLGITGISAPGTYELAGPERDSFRGLMYRMLNIIQRRRLVLDVPIFAARIMAASFELGNKLTFGILPVPLTSDQVKSLSIDNIPSGEFLGFEELGIEPASIESILPEYLWPFRVSGQFADIKASAKNLKP
;
A
#
# COMPACT_ATOMS: atom_id res chain seq x y z
N ILE A 1 8.84 -14.56 -8.15
CA ILE A 1 9.51 -13.67 -7.17
C ILE A 1 8.80 -12.33 -7.25
N LEU A 2 8.70 -11.61 -6.14
CA LEU A 2 8.20 -10.24 -6.06
C LEU A 2 9.36 -9.37 -5.54
N PRO A 3 10.08 -8.66 -6.42
CA PRO A 3 11.13 -7.74 -5.99
C PRO A 3 10.48 -6.47 -5.40
N ILE A 4 10.95 -6.05 -4.24
CA ILE A 4 10.54 -4.80 -3.58
C ILE A 4 11.77 -4.03 -3.12
N VAL A 5 11.60 -2.74 -2.85
CA VAL A 5 12.64 -1.86 -2.31
C VAL A 5 12.20 -1.44 -0.92
N GLY A 6 13.09 -1.48 0.07
CA GLY A 6 12.78 -1.03 1.43
C GLY A 6 11.88 -2.01 2.16
N ALA A 7 12.18 -3.30 2.09
CA ALA A 7 11.31 -4.34 2.64
C ALA A 7 11.03 -4.20 4.14
N GLU A 8 11.98 -3.66 4.91
CA GLU A 8 11.84 -3.47 6.36
C GLU A 8 11.26 -2.10 6.75
N THR A 9 11.09 -1.20 5.78
CA THR A 9 10.48 0.13 5.97
C THR A 9 9.07 -0.03 6.51
N GLN A 10 8.75 0.75 7.53
CA GLN A 10 7.48 0.67 8.24
C GLN A 10 6.43 1.54 7.57
N PHE A 11 5.22 1.00 7.48
CA PHE A 11 4.06 1.69 6.92
C PHE A 11 2.88 1.56 7.89
N GLN A 12 2.06 2.60 7.96
CA GLN A 12 0.75 2.55 8.61
C GLN A 12 -0.34 2.98 7.62
N PRO A 13 -0.71 2.09 6.67
CA PRO A 13 -1.65 2.39 5.58
C PRO A 13 -3.01 2.85 6.09
N VAL A 14 -3.67 3.72 5.34
CA VAL A 14 -5.00 4.26 5.67
C VAL A 14 -5.96 4.08 4.49
N SER A 15 -7.24 3.83 4.79
CA SER A 15 -8.29 3.80 3.78
C SER A 15 -8.49 5.17 3.15
N VAL A 16 -8.59 5.22 1.82
CA VAL A 16 -8.89 6.45 1.08
C VAL A 16 -10.25 7.02 1.47
N GLU A 17 -11.21 6.18 1.83
CA GLU A 17 -12.53 6.63 2.27
C GLU A 17 -12.47 7.38 3.60
N ASP A 18 -11.64 6.95 4.55
CA ASP A 18 -11.49 7.63 5.83
C ASP A 18 -10.72 8.94 5.69
N VAL A 19 -9.72 8.99 4.81
CA VAL A 19 -9.06 10.24 4.42
C VAL A 19 -10.07 11.21 3.78
N ALA A 20 -10.98 10.72 2.93
CA ALA A 20 -12.01 11.55 2.34
C ALA A 20 -12.99 12.09 3.40
N LYS A 21 -13.41 11.28 4.38
CA LYS A 21 -14.23 11.74 5.52
C LYS A 21 -13.51 12.84 6.31
N ALA A 22 -12.23 12.66 6.62
CA ALA A 22 -11.41 13.66 7.29
C ALA A 22 -11.35 14.98 6.50
N ALA A 23 -11.13 14.90 5.18
CA ALA A 23 -11.12 16.09 4.31
C ALA A 23 -12.47 16.82 4.29
N VAL A 24 -13.59 16.08 4.31
CA VAL A 24 -14.94 16.66 4.38
C VAL A 24 -15.16 17.39 5.71
N LEU A 25 -14.73 16.82 6.83
CA LEU A 25 -14.81 17.50 8.13
C LEU A 25 -13.98 18.80 8.16
N GLY A 26 -12.80 18.77 7.52
CA GLY A 26 -11.94 19.93 7.33
C GLY A 26 -12.59 21.06 6.53
N ILE A 27 -13.12 20.76 5.35
CA ILE A 27 -13.68 21.78 4.46
C ILE A 27 -15.03 22.33 4.94
N THR A 28 -15.78 21.55 5.73
CA THR A 28 -17.07 21.98 6.31
C THR A 28 -16.90 22.77 7.61
N GLY A 29 -15.67 22.90 8.14
CA GLY A 29 -15.39 23.63 9.37
C GLY A 29 -15.84 22.93 10.64
N ILE A 30 -16.12 21.61 10.56
CA ILE A 30 -16.49 20.79 11.72
C ILE A 30 -15.24 20.45 12.55
N SER A 31 -14.12 20.18 11.89
CA SER A 31 -12.85 19.89 12.56
C SER A 31 -12.08 21.16 12.91
N ALA A 32 -11.28 21.11 13.98
CA ALA A 32 -10.40 22.21 14.35
C ALA A 32 -9.33 22.47 13.26
N PRO A 33 -8.91 23.73 13.05
CA PRO A 33 -7.77 24.03 12.18
C PRO A 33 -6.48 23.39 12.72
N GLY A 34 -5.64 22.86 11.83
CA GLY A 34 -4.38 22.24 12.22
C GLY A 34 -3.82 21.33 11.14
N THR A 35 -2.65 20.76 11.42
CA THR A 35 -2.07 19.67 10.63
C THR A 35 -2.55 18.36 11.21
N TYR A 36 -2.97 17.44 10.33
CA TYR A 36 -3.43 16.10 10.70
C TYR A 36 -2.54 15.04 10.05
N GLU A 37 -2.12 14.05 10.82
CA GLU A 37 -1.44 12.84 10.35
C GLU A 37 -2.42 11.67 10.35
N LEU A 38 -2.94 11.35 9.16
CA LEU A 38 -3.93 10.30 9.00
C LEU A 38 -3.27 8.96 8.72
N ALA A 39 -3.40 8.03 9.67
CA ALA A 39 -2.83 6.70 9.61
C ALA A 39 -3.88 5.66 10.00
N GLY A 40 -3.88 4.49 9.37
CA GLY A 40 -4.82 3.41 9.73
C GLY A 40 -4.43 2.73 11.04
N PRO A 41 -5.21 1.74 11.49
CA PRO A 41 -5.00 1.17 12.82
C PRO A 41 -3.77 0.24 12.90
N GLU A 42 -3.33 -0.34 11.78
CA GLU A 42 -2.21 -1.29 11.79
C GLU A 42 -0.92 -0.74 11.17
N ARG A 43 0.19 -0.89 11.90
CA ARG A 43 1.55 -0.71 11.41
C ARG A 43 2.15 -2.04 10.98
N ASP A 44 2.80 -2.09 9.83
CA ASP A 44 3.53 -3.26 9.35
C ASP A 44 4.72 -2.85 8.46
N SER A 45 5.70 -3.74 8.34
CA SER A 45 6.77 -3.60 7.34
C SER A 45 6.22 -3.70 5.92
N PHE A 46 6.88 -3.09 4.95
CA PHE A 46 6.48 -3.24 3.54
C PHE A 46 6.48 -4.71 3.09
N ARG A 47 7.44 -5.51 3.59
CA ARG A 47 7.45 -6.97 3.40
C ARG A 47 6.19 -7.65 3.95
N GLY A 48 5.79 -7.31 5.17
CA GLY A 48 4.60 -7.84 5.82
C GLY A 48 3.34 -7.52 5.03
N LEU A 49 3.20 -6.26 4.60
CA LEU A 49 2.10 -5.82 3.73
C LEU A 49 2.05 -6.60 2.41
N MET A 50 3.21 -6.86 1.78
CA MET A 50 3.26 -7.69 0.57
C MET A 50 2.85 -9.13 0.83
N TYR A 51 3.21 -9.72 1.97
CA TYR A 51 2.75 -11.06 2.33
C TYR A 51 1.25 -11.11 2.61
N ARG A 52 0.68 -10.10 3.30
CA ARG A 52 -0.77 -9.96 3.49
C ARG A 52 -1.49 -9.88 2.14
N MET A 53 -1.04 -9.02 1.24
CA MET A 53 -1.56 -8.92 -0.13
C MET A 53 -1.49 -10.27 -0.86
N LEU A 54 -0.33 -10.92 -0.86
CA LEU A 54 -0.11 -12.23 -1.51
C LEU A 54 -1.05 -13.32 -0.97
N ASN A 55 -1.30 -13.32 0.34
CA ASN A 55 -2.25 -14.21 0.98
C ASN A 55 -3.68 -13.96 0.48
N ILE A 56 -4.13 -12.70 0.46
CA ILE A 56 -5.47 -12.30 0.01
C ILE A 56 -5.71 -12.66 -1.46
N ILE A 57 -4.71 -12.45 -2.33
CA ILE A 57 -4.80 -12.81 -3.75
C ILE A 57 -4.46 -14.29 -4.02
N GLN A 58 -4.23 -15.08 -2.96
CA GLN A 58 -3.96 -16.52 -3.03
C GLN A 58 -2.77 -16.87 -3.94
N ARG A 59 -1.72 -16.04 -3.94
CA ARG A 59 -0.51 -16.24 -4.75
C ARG A 59 0.70 -16.53 -3.87
N ARG A 60 1.46 -17.57 -4.24
CA ARG A 60 2.74 -17.90 -3.59
C ARG A 60 3.89 -17.26 -4.36
N ARG A 61 4.52 -16.24 -3.78
CA ARG A 61 5.71 -15.58 -4.33
C ARG A 61 6.70 -15.30 -3.20
N LEU A 62 7.99 -15.52 -3.47
CA LEU A 62 9.07 -15.05 -2.60
C LEU A 62 9.17 -13.53 -2.71
N VAL A 63 9.09 -12.82 -1.58
CA VAL A 63 9.32 -11.37 -1.49
C VAL A 63 10.82 -11.13 -1.33
N LEU A 64 11.45 -10.53 -2.34
CA LEU A 64 12.90 -10.29 -2.38
C LEU A 64 13.17 -8.79 -2.21
N ASP A 65 13.99 -8.45 -1.24
CA ASP A 65 14.41 -7.07 -1.01
C ASP A 65 15.58 -6.71 -1.92
N VAL A 66 15.39 -5.64 -2.68
CA VAL A 66 16.39 -5.09 -3.60
C VAL A 66 17.24 -4.08 -2.82
N PRO A 67 18.57 -4.23 -2.79
CA PRO A 67 19.45 -3.26 -2.15
C PRO A 67 19.23 -1.84 -2.67
N ILE A 68 19.16 -0.86 -1.77
CA ILE A 68 18.85 0.54 -2.11
C ILE A 68 19.78 1.11 -3.18
N PHE A 69 21.07 0.76 -3.17
CA PHE A 69 22.00 1.23 -4.21
C PHE A 69 21.59 0.74 -5.61
N ALA A 70 21.16 -0.52 -5.73
CA ALA A 70 20.73 -1.11 -6.99
C ALA A 70 19.39 -0.48 -7.44
N ALA A 71 18.47 -0.26 -6.49
CA ALA A 71 17.22 0.44 -6.74
C ALA A 71 17.44 1.86 -7.29
N ARG A 72 18.40 2.61 -6.74
CA ARG A 72 18.77 3.95 -7.23
C ARG A 72 19.32 3.94 -8.66
N ILE A 73 20.16 2.97 -8.99
CA ILE A 73 20.68 2.81 -10.36
C ILE A 73 19.55 2.46 -11.33
N MET A 74 18.65 1.55 -10.94
CA MET A 74 17.48 1.19 -11.76
C MET A 74 16.58 2.40 -12.01
N ALA A 75 16.24 3.14 -10.96
CA ALA A 75 15.41 4.34 -11.06
C ALA A 75 16.00 5.38 -12.02
N ALA A 76 17.29 5.73 -11.84
CA ALA A 76 17.98 6.67 -12.72
C ALA A 76 18.00 6.18 -14.18
N SER A 77 18.17 4.88 -14.40
CA SER A 77 18.17 4.27 -15.74
C SER A 77 16.79 4.34 -16.40
N PHE A 78 15.72 4.07 -15.65
CA PHE A 78 14.34 4.17 -16.15
C PHE A 78 13.95 5.62 -16.46
N GLU A 79 14.29 6.56 -15.59
CA GLU A 79 14.04 8.00 -15.80
C GLU A 79 14.82 8.52 -17.02
N LEU A 80 16.08 8.11 -17.18
CA LEU A 80 16.88 8.45 -18.36
C LEU A 80 16.25 7.88 -19.64
N GLY A 81 15.83 6.61 -19.62
CA GLY A 81 15.16 5.97 -20.75
C GLY A 81 13.86 6.68 -21.13
N ASN A 82 13.01 7.01 -20.16
CA ASN A 82 11.81 7.80 -20.37
C ASN A 82 12.13 9.17 -20.99
N LYS A 83 13.12 9.88 -20.45
CA LYS A 83 13.53 11.19 -20.97
C LYS A 83 14.06 11.13 -22.40
N LEU A 84 14.94 10.17 -22.70
CA LEU A 84 15.53 10.00 -24.03
C LEU A 84 14.50 9.57 -25.09
N THR A 85 13.43 8.91 -24.66
CA THR A 85 12.32 8.50 -25.52
C THR A 85 11.16 9.48 -25.50
N PHE A 86 11.35 10.70 -24.99
CA PHE A 86 10.32 11.74 -24.90
C PHE A 86 9.03 11.26 -24.23
N GLY A 87 9.15 10.43 -23.19
CA GLY A 87 8.03 9.94 -22.39
C GLY A 87 7.43 8.60 -22.83
N ILE A 88 7.95 7.97 -23.88
CA ILE A 88 7.39 6.72 -24.42
C ILE A 88 7.66 5.52 -23.50
N LEU A 89 8.88 5.39 -22.98
CA LEU A 89 9.20 4.29 -22.07
C LEU A 89 8.62 4.51 -20.68
N PRO A 90 8.01 3.50 -20.04
CA PRO A 90 7.50 3.63 -18.68
C PRO A 90 8.64 3.83 -17.66
N VAL A 91 8.30 4.38 -16.50
CA VAL A 91 9.19 4.48 -15.34
C VAL A 91 8.61 3.64 -14.20
N PRO A 92 8.91 2.33 -14.13
CA PRO A 92 8.33 1.44 -13.11
C PRO A 92 8.79 1.75 -11.69
N LEU A 93 9.92 2.44 -11.54
CA LEU A 93 10.51 2.85 -10.28
C LEU A 93 11.17 4.21 -10.48
N THR A 94 10.77 5.21 -9.71
CA THR A 94 11.38 6.56 -9.73
C THR A 94 12.39 6.74 -8.59
N SER A 95 13.27 7.72 -8.74
CA SER A 95 14.27 8.07 -7.72
C SER A 95 13.58 8.53 -6.43
N ASP A 96 12.45 9.24 -6.57
CA ASP A 96 11.61 9.67 -5.44
C ASP A 96 10.90 8.50 -4.76
N GLN A 97 10.41 7.52 -5.52
CA GLN A 97 9.83 6.30 -4.95
C GLN A 97 10.87 5.52 -4.15
N VAL A 98 12.10 5.39 -4.65
CA VAL A 98 13.18 4.73 -3.89
C VAL A 98 13.43 5.47 -2.58
N LYS A 99 13.49 6.81 -2.60
CA LYS A 99 13.67 7.63 -1.40
C LYS A 99 12.51 7.46 -0.42
N SER A 100 11.26 7.52 -0.90
CA SER A 100 10.06 7.35 -0.08
C SER A 100 10.00 5.95 0.55
N LEU A 101 10.34 4.90 -0.21
CA LEU A 101 10.41 3.53 0.30
C LEU A 101 11.59 3.29 1.25
N SER A 102 12.52 4.25 1.39
CA SER A 102 13.65 4.15 2.32
C SER A 102 13.38 4.80 3.68
N ILE A 103 12.20 5.39 3.87
CA ILE A 103 11.83 6.16 5.06
C ILE A 103 10.51 5.61 5.59
N ASP A 104 10.43 5.39 6.90
CA ASP A 104 9.21 4.92 7.55
C ASP A 104 8.06 5.92 7.30
N ASN A 105 6.93 5.40 6.82
CA ASN A 105 5.70 6.14 6.57
C ASN A 105 4.69 5.82 7.69
N ILE A 106 4.97 6.41 8.83
CA ILE A 106 4.21 6.29 10.08
C ILE A 106 4.00 7.71 10.63
N PRO A 107 2.92 7.95 11.39
CA PRO A 107 2.72 9.23 12.04
C PRO A 107 3.89 9.54 12.98
N SER A 108 4.30 10.80 13.02
CA SER A 108 5.29 11.31 13.98
C SER A 108 4.75 11.31 15.41
N GLY A 109 3.42 11.40 15.57
CA GLY A 109 2.75 11.55 16.85
C GLY A 109 2.77 12.99 17.38
N GLU A 110 3.24 13.95 16.59
CA GLU A 110 3.28 15.37 16.95
C GLU A 110 2.01 16.14 16.55
N PHE A 111 1.17 15.52 15.70
CA PHE A 111 0.00 16.14 15.10
C PHE A 111 -1.30 15.41 15.45
N LEU A 112 -2.42 16.06 15.17
CA LEU A 112 -3.76 15.49 15.35
C LEU A 112 -3.95 14.29 14.41
N GLY A 113 -4.76 13.32 14.80
CA GLY A 113 -5.07 12.13 14.02
C GLY A 113 -6.57 11.95 13.79
N PHE A 114 -6.98 10.70 13.56
CA PHE A 114 -8.38 10.36 13.39
C PHE A 114 -9.20 10.46 14.68
N GLU A 115 -8.56 10.34 15.84
CA GLU A 115 -9.22 10.43 17.15
C GLU A 115 -9.88 11.81 17.34
N GLU A 116 -9.17 12.89 16.99
CA GLU A 116 -9.68 14.26 17.08
C GLU A 116 -10.78 14.58 16.05
N LEU A 117 -10.84 13.78 14.99
CA LEU A 117 -11.89 13.86 13.98
C LEU A 117 -13.12 13.00 14.34
N GLY A 118 -13.04 12.19 15.41
CA GLY A 118 -14.09 11.23 15.76
C GLY A 118 -14.30 10.15 14.70
N ILE A 119 -13.25 9.83 13.94
CA ILE A 119 -13.27 8.80 12.90
C ILE A 119 -12.57 7.56 13.45
N GLU A 120 -13.23 6.41 13.37
CA GLU A 120 -12.58 5.12 13.59
C GLU A 120 -12.04 4.60 12.23
N PRO A 121 -10.72 4.50 12.03
CA PRO A 121 -10.16 4.13 10.74
C PRO A 121 -10.38 2.64 10.45
N ALA A 122 -10.73 2.33 9.20
CA ALA A 122 -10.98 0.97 8.78
C ALA A 122 -9.70 0.12 8.76
N SER A 123 -9.82 -1.11 9.23
CA SER A 123 -8.72 -2.09 9.25
C SER A 123 -8.28 -2.50 7.84
N ILE A 124 -7.00 -2.80 7.68
CA ILE A 124 -6.47 -3.35 6.42
C ILE A 124 -7.19 -4.66 6.07
N GLU A 125 -7.48 -5.51 7.06
CA GLU A 125 -8.08 -6.82 6.85
C GLU A 125 -9.53 -6.77 6.36
N SER A 126 -10.30 -5.76 6.77
CA SER A 126 -11.65 -5.55 6.25
C SER A 126 -11.65 -5.00 4.83
N ILE A 127 -10.73 -4.07 4.52
CA ILE A 127 -10.75 -3.30 3.27
C ILE A 127 -10.10 -4.04 2.10
N LEU A 128 -8.91 -4.64 2.30
CA LEU A 128 -8.15 -5.23 1.19
C LEU A 128 -8.92 -6.31 0.39
N PRO A 129 -9.70 -7.22 1.01
CA PRO A 129 -10.43 -8.25 0.27
C PRO A 129 -11.46 -7.69 -0.71
N GLU A 130 -12.03 -6.52 -0.43
CA GLU A 130 -13.12 -5.91 -1.20
C GLU A 130 -12.68 -5.47 -2.60
N TYR A 131 -11.40 -5.10 -2.78
CA TYR A 131 -10.87 -4.68 -4.08
C TYR A 131 -9.72 -5.54 -4.62
N LEU A 132 -9.11 -6.43 -3.82
CA LEU A 132 -8.05 -7.33 -4.31
C LEU A 132 -8.59 -8.62 -4.96
N TRP A 133 -9.90 -8.88 -4.89
CA TRP A 133 -10.50 -10.08 -5.49
C TRP A 133 -10.19 -10.30 -6.98
N PRO A 134 -10.05 -9.28 -7.86
CA PRO A 134 -9.74 -9.50 -9.27
C PRO A 134 -8.38 -10.15 -9.51
N PHE A 135 -7.45 -10.01 -8.54
CA PHE A 135 -6.08 -10.53 -8.64
C PHE A 135 -5.93 -11.97 -8.11
N ARG A 136 -7.00 -12.52 -7.50
CA ARG A 136 -7.05 -13.91 -7.03
C ARG A 136 -6.84 -14.89 -8.19
N VAL A 137 -6.24 -16.06 -7.93
CA VAL A 137 -5.95 -17.10 -8.95
C VAL A 137 -7.22 -17.59 -9.68
N SER A 138 -8.41 -17.36 -9.14
CA SER A 138 -9.69 -17.59 -9.83
C SER A 138 -10.65 -16.39 -9.77
N GLY A 139 -10.15 -15.19 -9.54
CA GLY A 139 -10.94 -13.97 -9.45
C GLY A 139 -12.14 -14.11 -8.50
N GLN A 140 -13.31 -13.70 -8.98
CA GLN A 140 -14.61 -13.83 -8.27
C GLN A 140 -15.03 -15.28 -7.97
N PHE A 141 -14.50 -16.26 -8.69
CA PHE A 141 -14.85 -17.68 -8.50
C PHE A 141 -13.93 -18.41 -7.51
N ALA A 142 -12.99 -17.70 -6.87
CA ALA A 142 -12.02 -18.29 -5.96
C ALA A 142 -12.72 -19.05 -4.81
N ASP A 143 -13.73 -18.44 -4.20
CA ASP A 143 -14.40 -19.00 -3.02
C ASP A 143 -15.28 -20.21 -3.37
N ILE A 144 -15.91 -20.19 -4.56
CA ILE A 144 -16.69 -21.30 -5.10
C ILE A 144 -15.78 -22.50 -5.38
N LYS A 145 -14.63 -22.29 -6.03
CA LYS A 145 -13.67 -23.39 -6.30
C LYS A 145 -13.07 -23.97 -5.03
N ALA A 146 -12.74 -23.12 -4.04
CA ALA A 146 -12.22 -23.58 -2.76
C ALA A 146 -13.24 -24.48 -2.04
N SER A 147 -14.51 -24.09 -2.05
CA SER A 147 -15.60 -24.86 -1.45
C SER A 147 -15.85 -26.18 -2.19
N ALA A 148 -15.81 -26.17 -3.53
CA ALA A 148 -15.99 -27.36 -4.36
C ALA A 148 -14.87 -28.41 -4.17
N LYS A 149 -13.64 -27.97 -3.85
CA LYS A 149 -12.50 -28.87 -3.62
C LYS A 149 -12.69 -29.80 -2.40
N ASN A 150 -13.56 -29.41 -1.46
CA ASN A 150 -13.82 -30.16 -0.23
C ASN A 150 -15.09 -31.04 -0.32
N LEU A 151 -15.84 -30.96 -1.42
CA LEU A 151 -16.96 -31.87 -1.66
C LEU A 151 -16.40 -33.22 -2.13
N LYS A 152 -16.60 -34.28 -1.35
CA LYS A 152 -16.39 -35.65 -1.79
C LYS A 152 -17.46 -36.01 -2.84
N PRO A 153 -17.12 -36.84 -3.85
CA PRO A 153 -18.05 -37.25 -4.90
C PRO A 153 -19.26 -38.03 -4.35
#